data_AF-A0A354SJZ3-F1
#
_entry.id   AF-A0A354SJZ3-F1
#
_cell.length_a   1.000
_cell.length_b   1.000
_cell.length_c   1.000
_cell.angle_alpha   90.00
_cell.angle_beta   90.00
_cell.angle_gamma   90.00
#
_symmetry.space_group_name_H-M   'P 1'
#
loop_
_entity.id
_entity.type
_entity.pdbx_description
1 polymer ?
#
loop_
_entity_poly.entity_id
_entity_poly.type
_entity_poly.pdbx_seq_one_letter_code
_entity_poly.pdbx_strand_id
1 'polypeptide(L)'
;MKRLKTFIALMVTYLMIVAPVWADLTIDNKVVVSLGNKRMLIADVDFDSAYAFGGESFDYTALGFVRANTIKFISKGGYSFEYDYTNKKVKVFTKAPPIVYEEKKTIPSVAPYTVTLDYPAAYVMAVASATANYLMISGGSTPTTGMIAVDLKATTPGTRAVLTANAAQAAQTIYITYVTQAWQDVFNNLVVDEAHALTTTGNTLTYTPTAVMYVDNGTNTPLRMVYSADTPASGEVAISFSTKTLTPQAAATGKVTYIKNPTTGFLADRFVEEERFLMASGFGSTTWPVLIWGTAGYLADWGGATPAAPSVLMMAGDDLGTGSEAAVDWFRTKTLLGAQIRTNGTSSTGAYATYIKGVLGEIPGLALLEVRNGIDLSGLTNVRVEIIGE
;
A
#
# COMPACT_ATOMS: atom_id res chain seq x y z
N MET A 1 56.72 -66.09 9.22
CA MET A 1 55.87 -66.23 8.01
C MET A 1 54.54 -66.78 8.48
N LYS A 2 53.33 -66.25 8.25
CA LYS A 2 52.79 -65.18 7.40
C LYS A 2 51.46 -64.72 8.05
N ARG A 3 51.31 -63.39 8.21
CA ARG A 3 50.12 -62.52 8.00
C ARG A 3 48.79 -62.94 8.67
N LEU A 4 48.28 -62.19 9.65
CA LEU A 4 47.59 -60.89 9.51
C LEU A 4 46.42 -60.96 8.51
N LYS A 5 45.18 -60.95 9.03
CA LYS A 5 44.02 -60.29 8.43
C LYS A 5 42.88 -60.16 9.46
N THR A 6 42.96 -59.07 10.20
CA THR A 6 41.84 -58.36 10.81
C THR A 6 40.83 -57.99 9.71
N PHE A 7 39.56 -58.36 9.86
CA PHE A 7 38.46 -57.73 9.13
C PHE A 7 37.44 -57.26 10.17
N ILE A 8 37.58 -55.98 10.54
CA ILE A 8 36.58 -55.22 11.27
C ILE A 8 35.41 -55.03 10.30
N ALA A 9 34.28 -55.67 10.57
CA ALA A 9 33.01 -55.30 9.98
C ALA A 9 32.58 -53.96 10.60
N LEU A 10 33.10 -52.86 10.04
CA LEU A 10 32.60 -51.52 10.28
C LEU A 10 31.26 -51.42 9.56
N MET A 11 30.19 -51.90 10.21
CA MET A 11 28.85 -51.68 9.72
C MET A 11 28.54 -50.20 9.96
N VAL A 12 28.68 -49.44 8.87
CA VAL A 12 28.37 -48.02 8.75
C VAL A 12 26.98 -47.78 9.31
N THR A 13 26.91 -47.29 10.54
CA THR A 13 25.73 -46.60 11.05
C THR A 13 25.59 -45.37 10.18
N TYR A 14 24.68 -45.42 9.20
CA TYR A 14 24.24 -44.22 8.50
C TYR A 14 23.61 -43.34 9.58
N LEU A 15 24.37 -42.33 10.01
CA LEU A 15 23.87 -41.22 10.77
C LEU A 15 22.80 -40.57 9.88
N MET A 16 21.54 -40.95 10.07
CA MET A 16 20.44 -40.03 9.77
C MET A 16 20.70 -38.81 10.63
N ILE A 17 21.39 -37.82 10.04
CA ILE A 17 21.36 -36.47 10.55
C ILE A 17 19.89 -36.12 10.57
N VAL A 18 19.30 -36.13 11.76
CA VAL A 18 18.00 -35.51 12.02
C VAL A 18 18.19 -34.08 11.52
N ALA A 19 17.60 -33.78 10.37
CA ALA A 19 17.62 -32.44 9.83
C ALA A 19 17.13 -31.52 10.95
N PRO A 20 17.79 -30.38 11.20
CA PRO A 20 17.20 -29.36 12.05
C PRO A 20 15.78 -29.14 11.53
N VAL A 21 14.80 -29.16 12.42
CA VAL A 21 13.44 -28.73 12.09
C VAL A 21 13.54 -27.23 11.84
N TRP A 22 13.92 -26.87 10.63
CA TRP A 22 13.79 -25.53 10.10
C TRP A 22 12.30 -25.37 9.89
N ALA A 23 11.65 -24.58 10.74
CA ALA A 23 10.20 -24.57 10.82
C ALA A 23 9.49 -24.07 9.53
N ASP A 24 10.22 -23.66 8.49
CA ASP A 24 9.60 -22.90 7.39
C ASP A 24 9.66 -23.63 6.03
N LEU A 25 10.74 -24.37 5.71
CA LEU A 25 10.94 -24.98 4.37
C LEU A 25 11.43 -26.42 4.42
N THR A 26 10.84 -27.29 3.60
CA THR A 26 11.33 -28.67 3.38
C THR A 26 12.09 -28.76 2.06
N ILE A 27 13.23 -29.46 2.04
CA ILE A 27 14.11 -29.55 0.86
C ILE A 27 14.37 -31.02 0.50
N ASP A 28 13.90 -31.42 -0.67
CA ASP A 28 13.93 -32.80 -1.19
C ASP A 28 14.57 -32.90 -2.58
N ASN A 29 14.66 -34.13 -3.11
CA ASN A 29 15.12 -34.43 -4.47
C ASN A 29 16.47 -33.79 -4.86
N LYS A 30 17.44 -33.81 -3.93
CA LYS A 30 18.74 -33.16 -4.08
C LYS A 30 19.60 -33.86 -5.14
N VAL A 31 20.03 -33.12 -6.15
CA VAL A 31 21.00 -33.53 -7.17
C VAL A 31 22.19 -32.59 -7.13
N VAL A 32 23.38 -33.14 -6.85
CA VAL A 32 24.62 -32.37 -6.78
C VAL A 32 25.52 -32.72 -7.96
N VAL A 33 26.01 -31.69 -8.66
CA VAL A 33 26.95 -31.81 -9.78
C VAL A 33 28.21 -31.01 -9.46
N SER A 34 29.37 -31.63 -9.56
CA SER A 34 30.67 -30.95 -9.41
C SER A 34 31.07 -30.29 -10.73
N LEU A 35 31.40 -29.00 -10.68
CA LEU A 35 31.82 -28.16 -11.80
C LEU A 35 33.20 -27.57 -11.48
N GLY A 36 34.25 -28.39 -11.56
CA GLY A 36 35.60 -28.00 -11.17
C GLY A 36 35.69 -27.73 -9.66
N ASN A 37 36.05 -26.50 -9.27
CA ASN A 37 36.07 -26.06 -7.87
C ASN A 37 34.70 -25.60 -7.35
N LYS A 38 33.66 -25.57 -8.21
CA LYS A 38 32.29 -25.22 -7.85
C LYS A 38 31.40 -26.45 -7.79
N ARG A 39 30.23 -26.28 -7.19
CA ARG A 39 29.14 -27.25 -7.16
C ARG A 39 27.85 -26.59 -7.62
N MET A 40 27.02 -27.37 -8.29
CA MET A 40 25.64 -27.03 -8.55
C MET A 40 24.76 -27.98 -7.75
N LEU A 41 23.80 -27.44 -7.00
CA LEU A 41 22.73 -28.19 -6.36
C LEU A 41 21.42 -27.84 -7.05
N ILE A 42 20.71 -28.86 -7.51
CA ILE A 42 19.31 -28.77 -7.90
C ILE A 42 18.51 -29.48 -6.83
N ALA A 43 17.51 -28.82 -6.27
CA ALA A 43 16.63 -29.41 -5.28
C ALA A 43 15.20 -28.92 -5.48
N ASP A 44 14.27 -29.59 -4.82
CA ASP A 44 12.87 -29.19 -4.73
C ASP A 44 12.61 -28.66 -3.31
N VAL A 45 11.87 -27.56 -3.23
CA VAL A 45 11.55 -26.85 -1.97
C VAL A 45 10.04 -26.82 -1.79
N ASP A 46 9.58 -27.18 -0.60
CA ASP A 46 8.18 -27.07 -0.17
C ASP A 46 8.03 -25.93 0.82
N PHE A 47 7.05 -25.06 0.57
CA PHE A 47 6.66 -23.97 1.46
C PHE A 47 5.63 -24.43 2.50
N ASP A 48 5.55 -23.71 3.61
CA ASP A 48 4.62 -24.00 4.69
C ASP A 48 3.29 -23.20 4.59
N SER A 49 2.47 -23.32 5.64
CA SER A 49 1.15 -22.68 5.71
C SER A 49 1.14 -21.24 6.25
N ALA A 50 2.29 -20.65 6.55
CA ALA A 50 2.37 -19.36 7.25
C ALA A 50 3.56 -18.51 6.81
N TYR A 51 3.53 -18.04 5.56
CA TYR A 51 4.60 -17.18 5.02
C TYR A 51 4.81 -15.92 5.86
N ALA A 52 6.02 -15.74 6.37
CA ALA A 52 6.42 -14.50 7.04
C ALA A 52 6.82 -13.43 6.01
N PHE A 53 6.20 -12.25 6.07
CA PHE A 53 6.63 -11.13 5.23
C PHE A 53 8.10 -10.79 5.51
N GLY A 54 8.89 -10.60 4.45
CA GLY A 54 10.34 -10.55 4.44
C GLY A 54 11.01 -11.86 4.00
N GLY A 55 10.24 -12.93 3.80
CA GLY A 55 10.69 -14.22 3.31
C GLY A 55 10.91 -15.29 4.38
N GLU A 56 11.00 -16.53 3.92
CA GLU A 56 11.26 -17.72 4.72
C GLU A 56 12.75 -18.05 4.75
N SER A 57 13.21 -18.62 5.86
CA SER A 57 14.64 -18.90 6.04
C SER A 57 15.13 -19.96 5.04
N PHE A 58 16.16 -19.63 4.28
CA PHE A 58 16.80 -20.56 3.34
C PHE A 58 18.31 -20.44 3.44
N ASP A 59 18.92 -21.28 4.28
CA ASP A 59 20.36 -21.27 4.52
C ASP A 59 21.09 -22.28 3.62
N TYR A 60 21.69 -21.78 2.53
CA TYR A 60 22.50 -22.62 1.64
C TYR A 60 23.71 -23.26 2.31
N THR A 61 24.16 -22.75 3.46
CA THR A 61 25.30 -23.34 4.18
C THR A 61 24.93 -24.68 4.81
N ALA A 62 23.67 -24.86 5.21
CA ALA A 62 23.14 -26.16 5.64
C ALA A 62 23.09 -27.17 4.48
N LEU A 63 23.14 -26.70 3.23
CA LEU A 63 23.20 -27.52 2.01
C LEU A 63 24.64 -27.82 1.57
N GLY A 64 25.65 -27.44 2.37
CA GLY A 64 27.05 -27.76 2.13
C GLY A 64 27.80 -26.77 1.23
N PHE A 65 27.24 -25.58 1.00
CA PHE A 65 27.91 -24.48 0.32
C PHE A 65 28.56 -23.53 1.34
N VAL A 66 29.85 -23.25 1.19
CA VAL A 66 30.51 -22.18 1.95
C VAL A 66 30.09 -20.82 1.41
N ARG A 67 29.88 -20.74 0.09
CA ARG A 67 29.41 -19.54 -0.59
C ARG A 67 28.49 -19.89 -1.75
N ALA A 68 27.31 -19.26 -1.81
CA ALA A 68 26.47 -19.29 -3.01
C ALA A 68 26.81 -18.10 -3.93
N ASN A 69 27.15 -18.39 -5.19
CA ASN A 69 27.29 -17.38 -6.24
C ASN A 69 25.93 -17.02 -6.87
N THR A 70 25.07 -18.02 -7.04
CA THR A 70 23.75 -17.86 -7.62
C THR A 70 22.78 -18.80 -6.93
N ILE A 71 21.63 -18.27 -6.54
CA ILE A 71 20.46 -19.02 -6.08
C ILE A 71 19.29 -18.56 -6.94
N LYS A 72 18.68 -19.50 -7.65
CA LYS A 72 17.55 -19.23 -8.54
C LYS A 72 16.44 -20.22 -8.25
N PHE A 73 15.28 -19.68 -7.92
CA PHE A 73 14.05 -20.45 -7.79
C PHE A 73 13.26 -20.33 -9.10
N ILE A 74 12.67 -21.42 -9.55
CA ILE A 74 11.84 -21.46 -10.75
C ILE A 74 10.41 -21.07 -10.37
N SER A 75 9.85 -20.08 -11.07
CA SER A 75 8.46 -19.64 -10.87
C SER A 75 7.48 -20.81 -10.95
N LYS A 76 6.50 -20.84 -10.04
CA LYS A 76 5.52 -21.92 -9.95
C LYS A 76 4.19 -21.39 -9.41
N GLY A 77 3.08 -21.90 -9.95
CA GLY A 77 1.74 -21.57 -9.43
C GLY A 77 1.36 -20.08 -9.51
N GLY A 78 1.96 -19.32 -10.43
CA GLY A 78 1.75 -17.87 -10.53
C GLY A 78 2.62 -17.03 -9.59
N TYR A 79 3.50 -17.65 -8.82
CA TYR A 79 4.46 -16.99 -7.94
C TYR A 79 5.84 -16.89 -8.58
N SER A 80 6.54 -15.79 -8.28
CA SER A 80 7.97 -15.64 -8.52
C SER A 80 8.71 -15.56 -7.19
N PHE A 81 10.02 -15.76 -7.24
CA PHE A 81 10.84 -15.95 -6.06
C PHE A 81 12.14 -15.19 -6.20
N GLU A 82 12.60 -14.56 -5.13
CA GLU A 82 13.90 -13.92 -5.08
C GLU A 82 14.64 -14.33 -3.81
N TYR A 83 15.95 -14.55 -3.93
CA TYR A 83 16.78 -14.84 -2.78
C TYR A 83 17.42 -13.57 -2.23
N ASP A 84 17.11 -13.24 -0.98
CA ASP A 84 17.74 -12.18 -0.22
C ASP A 84 19.04 -12.70 0.39
N TYR A 85 20.16 -12.42 -0.29
CA TYR A 85 21.50 -12.85 0.14
C TYR A 85 21.93 -12.26 1.48
N THR A 86 21.42 -11.08 1.85
CA THR A 86 21.78 -10.41 3.10
C THR A 86 21.11 -11.09 4.28
N ASN A 87 19.82 -11.38 4.15
CA ASN A 87 19.02 -11.97 5.23
C ASN A 87 18.94 -13.51 5.17
N LYS A 88 19.51 -14.11 4.13
CA LYS A 88 19.44 -15.55 3.83
C LYS A 88 18.00 -16.08 3.78
N LYS A 89 17.15 -15.36 3.05
CA LYS A 89 15.72 -15.65 2.95
C LYS A 89 15.28 -15.79 1.49
N VAL A 90 14.32 -16.66 1.24
CA VAL A 90 13.58 -16.67 -0.03
C VAL A 90 12.31 -15.84 0.14
N LYS A 91 12.13 -14.85 -0.74
CA LYS A 91 10.94 -14.02 -0.81
C LYS A 91 10.04 -14.51 -1.92
N VAL A 92 8.74 -14.49 -1.67
CA VAL A 92 7.70 -14.95 -2.61
C VAL A 92 6.90 -13.75 -3.08
N PHE A 93 6.73 -13.61 -4.39
CA PHE A 93 6.04 -12.49 -5.01
C PHE A 93 4.88 -12.99 -5.87
N THR A 94 3.80 -12.19 -5.90
CA THR A 94 2.62 -12.45 -6.72
C THR A 94 2.05 -11.16 -7.29
N LYS A 95 1.06 -11.27 -8.18
CA LYS A 95 0.30 -10.11 -8.67
C LYS A 95 -0.53 -9.55 -7.52
N ALA A 96 -0.09 -8.44 -6.95
CA ALA A 96 -0.85 -7.73 -5.94
C ALA A 96 -1.98 -6.90 -6.58
N PRO A 97 -3.07 -6.65 -5.84
CA PRO A 97 -4.11 -5.75 -6.32
C PRO A 97 -3.53 -4.34 -6.49
N PRO A 98 -3.88 -3.60 -7.56
CA PRO A 98 -3.43 -2.22 -7.71
C PRO A 98 -4.04 -1.29 -6.66
N ILE A 99 -5.25 -1.62 -6.19
CA ILE A 99 -5.97 -0.90 -5.15
C ILE A 99 -6.49 -1.91 -4.15
N VAL A 100 -6.20 -1.67 -2.87
CA VAL A 100 -6.82 -2.39 -1.75
C VAL A 100 -7.90 -1.49 -1.19
N TYR A 101 -9.11 -2.01 -1.21
CA TYR A 101 -10.27 -1.34 -0.64
C TYR A 101 -10.51 -1.88 0.77
N GLU A 102 -10.62 -0.97 1.72
CA GLU A 102 -11.01 -1.26 3.09
C GLU A 102 -10.22 -2.39 3.78
N GLU A 103 -8.90 -2.28 3.73
CA GLU A 103 -8.09 -3.15 4.57
C GLU A 103 -8.42 -2.91 6.04
N LYS A 104 -8.96 -3.94 6.68
CA LYS A 104 -9.35 -3.89 8.08
C LYS A 104 -8.12 -4.09 8.97
N LYS A 105 -7.86 -3.16 9.88
CA LYS A 105 -6.83 -3.27 10.92
C LYS A 105 -7.41 -2.92 12.28
N THR A 106 -6.86 -3.54 13.31
CA THR A 106 -7.14 -3.15 14.71
C THR A 106 -5.92 -2.44 15.25
N ILE A 107 -6.11 -1.21 15.74
CA ILE A 107 -5.05 -0.47 16.40
C ILE A 107 -4.71 -1.19 17.71
N PRO A 108 -3.42 -1.47 18.02
CA PRO A 108 -3.04 -2.08 19.29
C PRO A 108 -3.63 -1.35 20.50
N SER A 109 -3.96 -2.06 21.58
CA SER A 109 -4.47 -1.45 22.82
C SER A 109 -3.39 -0.72 23.62
N VAL A 110 -2.12 -0.95 23.28
CA VAL A 110 -0.94 -0.37 23.93
C VAL A 110 -0.02 0.25 22.89
N ALA A 111 0.80 1.21 23.33
CA ALA A 111 1.82 1.82 22.48
C ALA A 111 2.69 0.74 21.80
N PRO A 112 3.10 0.94 20.52
CA PRO A 112 3.14 2.23 19.82
C PRO A 112 1.88 2.62 19.02
N TYR A 113 0.75 1.94 19.17
CA TYR A 113 -0.50 2.23 18.43
C TYR A 113 -0.31 2.25 16.90
N THR A 114 0.63 1.44 16.40
CA THR A 114 0.92 1.34 14.97
C THR A 114 0.23 0.13 14.35
N VAL A 115 -0.14 0.28 13.08
CA VAL A 115 -0.58 -0.83 12.24
C VAL A 115 0.24 -0.84 10.96
N THR A 116 0.51 -2.03 10.43
CA THR A 116 1.22 -2.22 9.17
C THR A 116 0.24 -2.77 8.14
N LEU A 117 0.22 -2.15 6.96
CA LEU A 117 -0.61 -2.60 5.84
C LEU A 117 -0.11 -3.95 5.30
N ASP A 118 -0.96 -4.70 4.61
CA ASP A 118 -0.63 -6.01 4.03
C ASP A 118 0.30 -5.86 2.82
N TYR A 119 0.15 -4.77 2.07
CA TYR A 119 0.97 -4.46 0.90
C TYR A 119 1.73 -3.14 1.06
N PRO A 120 2.90 -2.98 0.41
CA PRO A 120 3.52 -1.69 0.19
C PRO A 120 2.54 -0.71 -0.47
N ALA A 121 2.24 0.40 0.19
CA ALA A 121 1.33 1.42 -0.32
C ALA A 121 2.09 2.49 -1.12
N ALA A 122 1.49 2.91 -2.23
CA ALA A 122 1.92 4.08 -2.99
C ALA A 122 1.12 5.32 -2.59
N TYR A 123 -0.18 5.19 -2.35
CA TYR A 123 -1.05 6.31 -2.02
C TYR A 123 -2.23 5.88 -1.14
N VAL A 124 -2.48 6.54 -0.01
CA VAL A 124 -3.65 6.28 0.84
C VAL A 124 -4.75 7.27 0.49
N MET A 125 -5.93 6.75 0.14
CA MET A 125 -7.09 7.55 -0.24
C MET A 125 -7.99 7.90 0.96
N ALA A 126 -8.08 7.01 1.94
CA ALA A 126 -8.83 7.25 3.16
C ALA A 126 -8.39 6.30 4.28
N VAL A 127 -8.56 6.78 5.51
CA VAL A 127 -8.50 5.99 6.74
C VAL A 127 -9.73 6.34 7.56
N ALA A 128 -10.54 5.35 7.90
CA ALA A 128 -11.78 5.55 8.64
C ALA A 128 -11.96 4.48 9.72
N SER A 129 -12.86 4.75 10.66
CA SER A 129 -13.46 3.78 11.57
C SER A 129 -14.97 3.78 11.34
N ALA A 130 -15.69 2.89 12.01
CA ALA A 130 -17.16 2.85 11.94
C ALA A 130 -17.85 4.16 12.36
N THR A 131 -17.15 5.07 13.05
CA THR A 131 -17.76 6.29 13.61
C THR A 131 -17.04 7.58 13.23
N ALA A 132 -15.92 7.51 12.52
CA ALA A 132 -15.10 8.68 12.22
C ALA A 132 -14.16 8.44 11.04
N ASN A 133 -13.97 9.49 10.24
CA ASN A 133 -12.87 9.61 9.29
C ASN A 133 -11.64 10.22 9.98
N TYR A 134 -10.44 9.73 9.63
CA TYR A 134 -9.20 10.29 10.16
C TYR A 134 -8.50 11.16 9.12
N LEU A 135 -7.97 12.26 9.61
CA LEU A 135 -7.15 13.15 8.81
C LEU A 135 -5.72 12.63 8.76
N MET A 136 -5.13 12.60 7.57
CA MET A 136 -3.80 12.06 7.37
C MET A 136 -2.74 13.15 7.55
N ILE A 137 -1.62 12.78 8.17
CA ILE A 137 -0.42 13.61 8.30
C ILE A 137 0.82 12.79 7.95
N SER A 138 1.95 13.49 7.80
CA SER A 138 3.26 12.91 7.49
C SER A 138 3.69 11.80 8.45
N GLY A 139 4.41 10.81 7.92
CA GLY A 139 5.01 9.73 8.70
C GLY A 139 6.06 10.26 9.68
N GLY A 140 6.06 9.75 10.91
CA GLY A 140 6.93 10.22 11.98
C GLY A 140 6.38 11.43 12.76
N SER A 141 5.30 12.06 12.30
CA SER A 141 4.54 13.05 13.07
C SER A 141 3.74 12.38 14.19
N THR A 142 3.45 13.14 15.26
CA THR A 142 2.63 12.65 16.38
C THR A 142 1.16 12.99 16.12
N PRO A 143 0.28 11.99 15.86
CA PRO A 143 -1.13 12.24 15.62
C PRO A 143 -1.84 12.67 16.92
N THR A 144 -2.80 13.58 16.77
CA THR A 144 -3.78 13.90 17.82
C THR A 144 -5.11 13.17 17.52
N THR A 145 -6.11 13.34 18.38
CA THR A 145 -7.44 12.73 18.19
C THR A 145 -8.01 13.10 16.82
N GLY A 146 -8.46 12.10 16.07
CA GLY A 146 -9.00 12.30 14.72
C GLY A 146 -7.94 12.34 13.62
N MET A 147 -6.66 12.08 13.94
CA MET A 147 -5.56 12.03 12.97
C MET A 147 -4.89 10.67 12.93
N ILE A 148 -4.26 10.36 11.79
CA ILE A 148 -3.38 9.21 11.57
C ILE A 148 -2.13 9.69 10.83
N ALA A 149 -0.96 9.36 11.36
CA ALA A 149 0.29 9.58 10.63
C ALA A 149 0.55 8.42 9.68
N VAL A 150 0.87 8.72 8.41
CA VAL A 150 1.05 7.74 7.34
C VAL A 150 2.51 7.73 6.87
N ASP A 151 3.22 6.67 7.18
CA ASP A 151 4.56 6.41 6.63
C ASP A 151 4.46 5.45 5.45
N LEU A 152 4.53 5.99 4.24
CA LEU A 152 4.45 5.24 2.98
C LEU A 152 5.73 4.43 2.68
N LYS A 153 6.82 4.65 3.44
CA LYS A 153 8.14 4.06 3.17
C LYS A 153 8.62 4.29 1.73
N ALA A 154 8.31 5.45 1.15
CA ALA A 154 8.60 5.77 -0.25
C ALA A 154 10.11 5.72 -0.60
N THR A 155 10.99 5.94 0.37
CA THR A 155 12.46 5.84 0.20
C THR A 155 13.00 4.42 0.23
N THR A 156 12.17 3.43 0.56
CA THR A 156 12.55 2.01 0.62
C THR A 156 11.47 1.17 -0.06
N PRO A 157 11.41 1.19 -1.41
CA PRO A 157 10.39 0.51 -2.20
C PRO A 157 10.24 -0.97 -1.79
N GLY A 158 9.00 -1.47 -1.82
CA GLY A 158 8.67 -2.83 -1.37
C GLY A 158 8.51 -2.97 0.15
N THR A 159 8.75 -1.92 0.93
CA THR A 159 8.46 -1.92 2.38
C THR A 159 7.00 -1.57 2.63
N ARG A 160 6.35 -2.30 3.55
CA ARG A 160 4.95 -2.06 3.91
C ARG A 160 4.79 -0.75 4.66
N ALA A 161 3.75 0.01 4.31
CA ALA A 161 3.44 1.27 4.95
C ALA A 161 2.98 1.06 6.40
N VAL A 162 3.29 2.03 7.24
CA VAL A 162 2.96 2.02 8.67
C VAL A 162 2.08 3.21 8.99
N LEU A 163 0.94 2.96 9.62
CA LEU A 163 0.05 3.99 10.13
C LEU A 163 0.23 4.07 11.64
N THR A 164 0.33 5.28 12.18
CA THR A 164 0.43 5.53 13.62
C THR A 164 -0.78 6.32 14.07
N ALA A 165 -1.42 5.87 15.16
CA ALA A 165 -2.58 6.50 15.77
C ALA A 165 -2.25 7.15 17.13
N ASN A 166 -3.18 7.96 17.63
CA ASN A 166 -3.16 8.47 19.00
C ASN A 166 -3.70 7.41 19.96
N ALA A 167 -3.31 7.48 21.24
CA ALA A 167 -3.80 6.59 22.29
C ALA A 167 -5.34 6.61 22.43
N ALA A 168 -5.99 7.73 22.10
CA ALA A 168 -7.44 7.85 22.08
C ALA A 168 -8.13 6.92 21.07
N GLN A 169 -7.38 6.42 20.07
CA GLN A 169 -7.87 5.45 19.08
C GLN A 169 -7.42 4.01 19.36
N ALA A 170 -6.84 3.72 20.52
CA ALA A 170 -6.41 2.38 20.90
C ALA A 170 -7.57 1.36 20.81
N ALA A 171 -7.27 0.15 20.34
CA ALA A 171 -8.24 -0.93 20.11
C ALA A 171 -9.35 -0.64 19.08
N GLN A 172 -9.38 0.53 18.44
CA GLN A 172 -10.34 0.80 17.38
C GLN A 172 -10.02 -0.03 16.13
N THR A 173 -11.09 -0.48 15.47
CA THR A 173 -11.00 -1.03 14.13
C THR A 173 -11.02 0.11 13.12
N ILE A 174 -10.04 0.10 12.23
CA ILE A 174 -9.93 1.05 11.12
C ILE A 174 -9.95 0.32 9.78
N TYR A 175 -10.37 1.05 8.76
CA TYR A 175 -10.51 0.62 7.37
C TYR A 175 -9.67 1.56 6.52
N ILE A 176 -8.78 0.99 5.72
CA ILE A 176 -7.84 1.74 4.90
C ILE A 176 -8.07 1.42 3.43
N THR A 177 -8.28 2.46 2.62
CA THR A 177 -8.36 2.33 1.17
C THR A 177 -7.14 2.99 0.54
N TYR A 178 -6.37 2.22 -0.24
CA TYR A 178 -5.08 2.67 -0.74
C TYR A 178 -4.68 2.01 -2.06
N VAL A 179 -3.85 2.72 -2.83
CA VAL A 179 -3.16 2.23 -4.03
C VAL A 179 -1.87 1.55 -3.60
N THR A 180 -1.59 0.35 -4.11
CA THR A 180 -0.35 -0.39 -3.82
C THR A 180 0.80 0.05 -4.73
N GLN A 181 2.03 -0.26 -4.34
CA GLN A 181 3.21 -0.06 -5.20
C GLN A 181 3.24 -0.99 -6.42
N ALA A 182 2.25 -1.88 -6.59
CA ALA A 182 2.11 -2.68 -7.81
C ALA A 182 1.76 -1.78 -9.01
N TRP A 183 1.03 -0.68 -8.76
CA TRP A 183 0.72 0.31 -9.78
C TRP A 183 1.86 1.33 -9.89
N GLN A 184 2.84 0.99 -10.73
CA GLN A 184 4.07 1.77 -10.86
C GLN A 184 3.85 3.20 -11.35
N ASP A 185 2.83 3.47 -12.16
CA ASP A 185 2.53 4.84 -12.59
C ASP A 185 2.19 5.74 -11.40
N VAL A 186 1.44 5.24 -10.41
CA VAL A 186 1.14 6.01 -9.19
C VAL A 186 2.38 6.14 -8.32
N PHE A 187 3.09 5.04 -8.10
CA PHE A 187 4.28 5.03 -7.24
C PHE A 187 5.39 5.97 -7.75
N ASN A 188 5.70 5.93 -9.05
CA ASN A 188 6.74 6.75 -9.67
C ASN A 188 6.35 8.24 -9.76
N ASN A 189 5.06 8.56 -9.66
CA ASN A 189 4.53 9.91 -9.67
C ASN A 189 4.17 10.45 -8.29
N LEU A 190 4.44 9.70 -7.22
CA LEU A 190 4.24 10.15 -5.86
C LEU A 190 5.28 11.22 -5.48
N VAL A 191 4.79 12.32 -4.92
CA VAL A 191 5.60 13.33 -4.23
C VAL A 191 5.25 13.25 -2.76
N VAL A 192 6.23 12.94 -1.93
CA VAL A 192 6.06 12.79 -0.47
C VAL A 192 6.70 13.97 0.24
N ASP A 193 5.95 14.55 1.17
CA ASP A 193 6.45 15.57 2.09
C ASP A 193 7.11 16.78 1.41
N GLU A 194 6.56 17.24 0.27
CA GLU A 194 7.07 18.47 -0.35
C GLU A 194 6.84 19.65 0.60
N ALA A 195 7.93 20.27 1.04
CA ALA A 195 7.89 21.39 1.97
C ALA A 195 7.46 22.67 1.25
N HIS A 196 6.47 23.37 1.80
CA HIS A 196 6.02 24.67 1.30
C HIS A 196 5.88 25.68 2.43
N ALA A 197 6.39 26.89 2.19
CA ALA A 197 5.98 28.07 2.93
C ALA A 197 4.60 28.48 2.42
N LEU A 198 3.56 28.00 3.09
CA LEU A 198 2.17 28.32 2.76
C LEU A 198 1.87 29.78 3.11
N THR A 199 1.50 30.58 2.12
CA THR A 199 1.04 31.96 2.20
C THR A 199 -0.44 32.04 1.86
N THR A 200 -1.14 33.09 2.32
CA THR A 200 -2.58 33.27 2.07
C THR A 200 -2.91 33.71 0.63
N THR A 201 -1.90 33.98 -0.20
CA THR A 201 -2.06 34.47 -1.59
C THR A 201 -1.87 33.38 -2.65
N GLY A 202 -1.80 32.11 -2.23
CA GLY A 202 -1.59 30.97 -3.11
C GLY A 202 -0.13 30.51 -3.18
N ASN A 203 0.08 29.20 -3.14
CA ASN A 203 1.39 28.55 -3.11
C ASN A 203 1.46 27.51 -4.21
N THR A 204 2.36 27.70 -5.16
CA THR A 204 2.46 26.83 -6.33
C THR A 204 3.28 25.58 -6.01
N LEU A 205 2.66 24.41 -6.18
CA LEU A 205 3.32 23.11 -6.13
C LEU A 205 4.32 22.97 -7.28
N THR A 206 5.40 22.22 -7.07
CA THR A 206 6.39 21.96 -8.13
C THR A 206 5.77 21.29 -9.36
N TYR A 207 4.80 20.41 -9.14
CA TYR A 207 4.11 19.67 -10.21
C TYR A 207 2.60 19.82 -10.14
N THR A 208 1.91 19.62 -11.26
CA THR A 208 0.45 19.61 -11.29
C THR A 208 -0.02 18.41 -10.48
N PRO A 209 -0.83 18.55 -9.42
CA PRO A 209 -1.37 17.40 -8.72
C PRO A 209 -2.47 16.74 -9.56
N THR A 210 -2.67 15.43 -9.42
CA THR A 210 -3.89 14.73 -9.84
C THR A 210 -4.70 14.20 -8.66
N ALA A 211 -4.03 13.97 -7.53
CA ALA A 211 -4.65 13.64 -6.26
C ALA A 211 -3.76 14.12 -5.10
N VAL A 212 -4.35 14.65 -4.04
CA VAL A 212 -3.68 15.15 -2.85
C VAL A 212 -4.09 14.30 -1.64
N MET A 213 -3.09 13.73 -0.96
CA MET A 213 -3.28 12.87 0.21
C MET A 213 -3.52 13.70 1.47
N TYR A 214 -2.66 14.70 1.69
CA TYR A 214 -2.81 15.65 2.78
C TYR A 214 -2.00 16.91 2.48
N VAL A 215 -2.41 17.98 3.15
CA VAL A 215 -1.65 19.21 3.33
C VAL A 215 -1.59 19.43 4.83
N ASP A 216 -0.40 19.58 5.41
CA ASP A 216 -0.24 19.99 6.80
C ASP A 216 0.19 21.47 6.89
N ASN A 217 0.02 22.07 8.06
CA ASN A 217 0.43 23.45 8.34
C ASN A 217 1.75 23.55 9.13
N GLY A 218 2.58 22.49 9.16
CA GLY A 218 3.86 22.48 9.87
C GLY A 218 3.82 22.18 11.36
N THR A 219 2.66 22.32 12.00
CA THR A 219 2.47 21.91 13.41
C THR A 219 1.94 20.49 13.51
N ASN A 220 2.06 19.70 12.44
CA ASN A 220 1.43 18.39 12.29
C ASN A 220 -0.10 18.45 12.38
N THR A 221 -0.70 19.59 12.01
CA THR A 221 -2.15 19.72 11.89
C THR A 221 -2.53 19.64 10.40
N PRO A 222 -3.31 18.64 9.99
CA PRO A 222 -3.79 18.54 8.61
C PRO A 222 -4.82 19.64 8.34
N LEU A 223 -4.71 20.25 7.17
CA LEU A 223 -5.68 21.17 6.63
C LEU A 223 -6.75 20.39 5.85
N ARG A 224 -8.00 20.75 6.07
CA ARG A 224 -9.13 20.24 5.30
C ARG A 224 -9.09 20.81 3.90
N MET A 225 -9.24 19.95 2.89
CA MET A 225 -9.14 20.35 1.50
C MET A 225 -10.51 20.81 1.00
N VAL A 226 -10.57 22.03 0.46
CA VAL A 226 -11.79 22.63 -0.09
C VAL A 226 -11.60 23.05 -1.55
N TYR A 227 -12.71 23.37 -2.22
CA TYR A 227 -12.73 23.80 -3.61
C TYR A 227 -11.89 25.05 -3.85
N SER A 228 -11.32 25.17 -5.05
CA SER A 228 -10.46 26.30 -5.42
C SER A 228 -11.19 27.64 -5.43
N ALA A 229 -12.51 27.65 -5.69
CA ALA A 229 -13.31 28.88 -5.68
C ALA A 229 -13.83 29.25 -4.28
N ASP A 230 -13.68 28.37 -3.29
CA ASP A 230 -14.11 28.63 -1.92
C ASP A 230 -13.07 29.47 -1.17
N THR A 231 -13.56 30.29 -0.24
CA THR A 231 -12.68 30.98 0.71
C THR A 231 -12.40 30.04 1.89
N PRO A 232 -11.16 29.58 2.08
CA PRO A 232 -10.85 28.63 3.15
C PRO A 232 -11.11 29.25 4.54
N ALA A 233 -11.75 28.49 5.42
CA ALA A 233 -11.90 28.80 6.83
C ALA A 233 -10.64 28.38 7.64
N SER A 234 -10.67 28.65 8.94
CA SER A 234 -9.58 28.21 9.83
C SER A 234 -9.44 26.69 9.81
N GLY A 235 -8.23 26.20 9.52
CA GLY A 235 -7.98 24.76 9.38
C GLY A 235 -8.28 24.20 7.97
N GLU A 236 -8.52 25.06 6.98
CA GLU A 236 -8.78 24.66 5.59
C GLU A 236 -7.71 25.18 4.62
N VAL A 237 -7.65 24.51 3.46
CA VAL A 237 -6.84 24.88 2.30
C VAL A 237 -7.64 24.66 1.02
N ALA A 238 -7.79 25.73 0.23
CA ALA A 238 -8.34 25.63 -1.12
C ALA A 238 -7.27 25.09 -2.07
N ILE A 239 -7.64 24.12 -2.91
CA ILE A 239 -6.73 23.48 -3.86
C ILE A 239 -7.24 23.70 -5.28
N SER A 240 -6.41 24.32 -6.11
CA SER A 240 -6.61 24.33 -7.57
C SER A 240 -5.63 23.39 -8.24
N PHE A 241 -6.15 22.36 -8.90
CA PHE A 241 -5.35 21.35 -9.57
C PHE A 241 -4.71 21.91 -10.86
N SER A 242 -5.46 22.65 -11.66
CA SER A 242 -5.01 23.28 -12.92
C SER A 242 -3.90 24.31 -12.70
N THR A 243 -4.04 25.21 -11.73
CA THR A 243 -3.01 26.22 -11.42
C THR A 243 -1.95 25.72 -10.46
N LYS A 244 -2.14 24.51 -9.90
CA LYS A 244 -1.23 23.87 -8.94
C LYS A 244 -1.09 24.66 -7.64
N THR A 245 -2.11 25.42 -7.25
CA THR A 245 -2.03 26.35 -6.12
C THR A 245 -2.73 25.82 -4.88
N LEU A 246 -2.06 25.94 -3.74
CA LEU A 246 -2.63 25.78 -2.40
C LEU A 246 -2.87 27.14 -1.76
N THR A 247 -4.09 27.43 -1.33
CA THR A 247 -4.44 28.69 -0.65
C THR A 247 -5.04 28.38 0.71
N PRO A 248 -4.26 28.43 1.81
CA PRO A 248 -4.79 28.29 3.16
C PRO A 248 -5.40 29.62 3.66
N GLN A 249 -6.19 29.53 4.73
CA GLN A 249 -6.70 30.71 5.43
C GLN A 249 -5.60 31.51 6.15
N ALA A 250 -4.57 30.83 6.66
CA ALA A 250 -3.46 31.43 7.39
C ALA A 250 -2.11 30.95 6.85
N ALA A 251 -1.12 31.83 6.89
CA ALA A 251 0.23 31.48 6.49
C ALA A 251 0.85 30.47 7.48
N ALA A 252 1.57 29.49 6.96
CA ALA A 252 2.20 28.41 7.70
C ALA A 252 3.41 27.88 6.92
N THR A 253 4.22 27.01 7.51
CA THR A 253 5.22 26.24 6.74
C THR A 253 4.89 24.79 6.91
N GLY A 254 4.38 24.14 5.87
CA GLY A 254 3.88 22.79 5.97
C GLY A 254 4.42 21.87 4.91
N LYS A 255 3.86 20.67 4.86
CA LYS A 255 4.16 19.67 3.85
C LYS A 255 2.90 19.26 3.10
N VAL A 256 3.11 18.81 1.87
CA VAL A 256 2.07 18.24 1.04
C VAL A 256 2.55 16.91 0.45
N THR A 257 1.66 15.92 0.43
CA THR A 257 1.88 14.66 -0.28
C THR A 257 0.81 14.48 -1.34
N TYR A 258 1.21 14.21 -2.57
CA TYR A 258 0.31 14.18 -3.72
C TYR A 258 0.86 13.32 -4.86
N ILE A 259 0.01 12.94 -5.80
CA ILE A 259 0.39 12.30 -7.07
C ILE A 259 0.54 13.41 -8.10
N LYS A 260 1.70 13.51 -8.74
CA LYS A 260 1.91 14.45 -9.85
C LYS A 260 1.25 13.93 -11.13
N ASN A 261 0.73 14.85 -11.93
CA ASN A 261 0.24 14.56 -13.27
C ASN A 261 1.44 14.37 -14.21
N PRO A 262 1.69 13.16 -14.74
CA PRO A 262 2.72 13.00 -15.76
C PRO A 262 2.29 13.72 -17.04
N THR A 263 3.25 14.02 -17.91
CA THR A 263 2.95 14.65 -19.22
C THR A 263 2.17 13.72 -20.14
N THR A 264 2.36 12.41 -20.00
CA THR A 264 1.73 11.37 -20.83
C THR A 264 1.46 10.11 -20.00
N GLY A 265 0.68 9.19 -20.56
CA GLY A 265 0.42 7.88 -19.96
C GLY A 265 -0.89 7.84 -19.18
N PHE A 266 -1.11 6.73 -18.49
CA PHE A 266 -2.42 6.39 -17.94
C PHE A 266 -2.99 7.48 -17.03
N LEU A 267 -2.20 8.01 -16.08
CA LEU A 267 -2.68 9.05 -15.16
C LEU A 267 -3.04 10.36 -15.88
N ALA A 268 -2.25 10.74 -16.89
CA ALA A 268 -2.49 11.96 -17.67
C ALA A 268 -3.80 11.88 -18.47
N ASP A 269 -4.03 10.75 -19.13
CA ASP A 269 -5.19 10.54 -20.01
C ASP A 269 -6.51 10.35 -19.23
N ARG A 270 -6.39 10.03 -17.94
CA ARG A 270 -7.51 9.66 -17.07
C ARG A 270 -7.82 10.68 -15.98
N PHE A 271 -7.09 11.79 -15.93
CA PHE A 271 -7.36 12.85 -14.98
C PHE A 271 -8.66 13.57 -15.31
N VAL A 272 -9.56 13.68 -14.33
CA VAL A 272 -10.77 14.49 -14.38
C VAL A 272 -10.68 15.53 -13.29
N GLU A 273 -10.62 16.80 -13.70
CA GLU A 273 -10.54 17.93 -12.81
C GLU A 273 -11.93 18.51 -12.53
N GLU A 274 -12.22 18.71 -11.25
CA GLU A 274 -13.35 19.54 -10.77
C GLU A 274 -14.67 19.26 -11.51
N GLU A 275 -15.00 17.98 -11.71
CA GLU A 275 -16.27 17.61 -12.31
C GLU A 275 -17.41 17.99 -11.37
N ARG A 276 -18.31 18.84 -11.84
CA ARG A 276 -19.57 19.12 -11.16
C ARG A 276 -20.60 18.03 -11.45
N PHE A 277 -21.15 17.44 -10.41
CA PHE A 277 -22.29 16.53 -10.49
C PHE A 277 -23.44 17.00 -9.61
N LEU A 278 -24.67 16.69 -10.02
CA LEU A 278 -25.87 17.05 -9.29
C LEU A 278 -26.12 16.05 -8.16
N MET A 279 -26.45 16.59 -6.99
CA MET A 279 -26.90 15.82 -5.83
C MET A 279 -28.41 15.95 -5.71
N ALA A 280 -29.12 14.82 -5.74
CA ALA A 280 -30.56 14.72 -5.56
C ALA A 280 -30.86 13.72 -4.44
N SER A 281 -31.54 14.19 -3.38
CA SER A 281 -31.95 13.35 -2.23
C SER A 281 -30.79 12.58 -1.59
N GLY A 282 -29.59 13.19 -1.50
CA GLY A 282 -28.40 12.55 -0.94
C GLY A 282 -27.65 11.61 -1.90
N PHE A 283 -27.99 11.61 -3.18
CA PHE A 283 -27.30 10.81 -4.20
C PHE A 283 -26.82 11.67 -5.37
N GLY A 284 -25.62 11.38 -5.86
CA GLY A 284 -25.09 11.92 -7.11
C GLY A 284 -24.26 10.86 -7.82
N SER A 285 -23.77 11.19 -9.01
CA SER A 285 -22.86 10.33 -9.75
C SER A 285 -21.89 11.16 -10.56
N THR A 286 -20.62 10.76 -10.56
CA THR A 286 -19.65 11.25 -11.54
C THR A 286 -20.05 10.78 -12.94
N THR A 287 -19.47 11.39 -13.98
CA THR A 287 -19.66 10.93 -15.37
C THR A 287 -18.94 9.60 -15.61
N TRP A 288 -17.79 9.40 -14.95
CA TRP A 288 -16.93 8.23 -15.18
C TRP A 288 -16.71 7.41 -13.90
N PRO A 289 -16.44 6.10 -14.00
CA PRO A 289 -15.99 5.31 -12.86
C PRO A 289 -14.70 5.88 -12.27
N VAL A 290 -14.52 5.74 -10.96
CA VAL A 290 -13.41 6.35 -10.21
C VAL A 290 -12.41 5.29 -9.77
N LEU A 291 -11.12 5.50 -10.07
CA LEU A 291 -9.99 4.69 -9.58
C LEU A 291 -9.26 5.34 -8.40
N ILE A 292 -9.06 6.65 -8.45
CA ILE A 292 -8.39 7.39 -7.38
C ILE A 292 -9.20 8.65 -7.10
N TRP A 293 -9.51 8.88 -5.83
CA TRP A 293 -10.18 10.09 -5.38
C TRP A 293 -9.15 11.20 -5.15
N GLY A 294 -9.38 12.37 -5.75
CA GLY A 294 -8.40 13.45 -5.84
C GLY A 294 -8.15 14.20 -4.53
N THR A 295 -9.07 14.18 -3.57
CA THR A 295 -8.92 14.84 -2.26
C THR A 295 -9.12 13.82 -1.16
N ALA A 296 -8.05 13.15 -0.75
CA ALA A 296 -8.13 12.01 0.15
C ALA A 296 -8.87 12.34 1.45
N GLY A 297 -9.90 11.55 1.79
CA GLY A 297 -10.75 11.74 2.96
C GLY A 297 -11.82 12.85 2.87
N TYR A 298 -11.95 13.59 1.75
CA TYR A 298 -12.88 14.73 1.66
C TYR A 298 -13.59 14.85 0.31
N LEU A 299 -14.83 15.34 0.34
CA LEU A 299 -15.53 15.87 -0.83
C LEU A 299 -15.44 17.40 -0.78
N ALA A 300 -14.52 17.96 -1.57
CA ALA A 300 -14.00 19.32 -1.39
C ALA A 300 -15.02 20.45 -1.64
N ASP A 301 -16.10 20.23 -2.39
CA ASP A 301 -17.15 21.23 -2.60
C ASP A 301 -18.52 20.62 -2.31
N TRP A 302 -19.15 21.12 -1.25
CA TRP A 302 -20.55 20.90 -0.95
C TRP A 302 -21.22 22.27 -0.83
N GLY A 303 -21.92 22.70 -1.89
CA GLY A 303 -22.47 24.06 -2.05
C GLY A 303 -23.62 24.45 -1.11
N GLY A 304 -23.54 24.11 0.18
CA GLY A 304 -24.40 24.62 1.25
C GLY A 304 -23.73 25.75 2.01
N ALA A 305 -24.52 26.72 2.49
CA ALA A 305 -24.06 27.92 3.21
C ALA A 305 -23.37 27.66 4.58
N THR A 306 -23.03 26.42 4.90
CA THR A 306 -22.35 26.00 6.14
C THR A 306 -21.22 25.03 5.78
N PRO A 307 -19.94 25.39 6.01
CA PRO A 307 -18.81 24.96 5.20
C PRO A 307 -18.12 23.69 5.72
N ALA A 308 -18.86 22.70 6.21
CA ALA A 308 -18.24 21.42 6.52
C ALA A 308 -18.29 20.53 5.27
N ALA A 309 -17.26 20.62 4.42
CA ALA A 309 -17.01 19.63 3.37
C ALA A 309 -17.16 18.23 3.97
N PRO A 310 -18.10 17.39 3.46
CA PRO A 310 -18.34 16.10 4.08
C PRO A 310 -17.09 15.24 3.94
N SER A 311 -16.74 14.55 5.03
CA SER A 311 -15.64 13.61 5.03
C SER A 311 -16.03 12.39 4.19
N VAL A 312 -15.17 11.96 3.28
CA VAL A 312 -15.43 10.79 2.44
C VAL A 312 -15.13 9.53 3.25
N LEU A 313 -16.18 8.89 3.73
CA LEU A 313 -16.18 7.54 4.28
C LEU A 313 -16.04 6.55 3.12
N MET A 314 -14.85 5.96 2.98
CA MET A 314 -14.61 4.93 1.97
C MET A 314 -14.98 3.54 2.49
N MET A 315 -16.13 3.41 3.17
CA MET A 315 -16.62 2.11 3.60
C MET A 315 -17.64 1.54 2.60
N ALA A 316 -17.35 0.40 1.98
CA ALA A 316 -18.24 -0.21 1.00
C ALA A 316 -19.40 -0.90 1.71
N GLY A 317 -20.61 -0.39 1.48
CA GLY A 317 -21.84 -1.04 1.94
C GLY A 317 -22.32 -0.60 3.33
N ASP A 318 -21.50 0.11 4.11
CA ASP A 318 -21.98 0.71 5.35
C ASP A 318 -22.91 1.89 5.06
N ASP A 319 -23.87 2.07 5.96
CA ASP A 319 -24.74 3.23 5.98
C ASP A 319 -23.94 4.44 6.44
N LEU A 320 -24.20 5.59 5.83
CA LEU A 320 -23.61 6.85 6.27
C LEU A 320 -24.07 7.12 7.70
N GLY A 321 -23.12 7.44 8.58
CA GLY A 321 -23.40 7.83 9.96
C GLY A 321 -24.11 9.18 10.02
N THR A 322 -24.47 9.65 11.21
CA THR A 322 -25.25 10.89 11.41
C THR A 322 -24.48 12.19 11.15
N GLY A 323 -23.22 12.12 10.71
CA GLY A 323 -22.36 13.27 10.41
C GLY A 323 -22.44 13.74 8.95
N SER A 324 -21.73 14.83 8.63
CA SER A 324 -21.46 15.25 7.25
C SER A 324 -20.50 14.26 6.58
N GLU A 325 -21.05 13.16 6.07
CA GLU A 325 -20.31 12.08 5.44
C GLU A 325 -20.72 11.89 3.98
N ALA A 326 -19.75 11.48 3.17
CA ALA A 326 -19.93 11.06 1.79
C ALA A 326 -19.37 9.66 1.60
N ALA A 327 -19.99 8.81 0.79
CA ALA A 327 -19.44 7.52 0.38
C ALA A 327 -19.35 7.46 -1.14
N VAL A 328 -18.18 7.04 -1.63
CA VAL A 328 -17.94 6.77 -3.05
C VAL A 328 -18.11 5.28 -3.28
N ASP A 329 -18.98 4.91 -4.22
CA ASP A 329 -19.15 3.52 -4.63
C ASP A 329 -18.08 3.15 -5.66
N TRP A 330 -17.04 2.48 -5.16
CA TRP A 330 -15.92 1.98 -5.95
C TRP A 330 -16.25 0.70 -6.76
N PHE A 331 -17.40 0.07 -6.52
CA PHE A 331 -17.63 -1.34 -6.86
C PHE A 331 -18.85 -1.65 -7.72
N ARG A 332 -19.88 -0.79 -7.74
CA ARG A 332 -21.11 -1.11 -8.50
C ARG A 332 -20.94 -1.06 -10.01
N THR A 333 -19.94 -0.35 -10.52
CA THR A 333 -19.78 -0.19 -11.97
C THR A 333 -18.58 -0.99 -12.47
N LYS A 334 -18.81 -2.29 -12.68
CA LYS A 334 -18.03 -3.13 -13.61
C LYS A 334 -18.21 -2.69 -15.08
N THR A 335 -18.98 -1.64 -15.31
CA THR A 335 -19.31 -0.99 -16.58
C THR A 335 -18.86 0.47 -16.55
N LEU A 336 -18.71 1.13 -17.69
CA LEU A 336 -18.28 2.55 -17.77
C LEU A 336 -19.38 3.55 -17.34
N LEU A 337 -20.25 3.16 -16.41
CA LEU A 337 -21.22 4.05 -15.80
C LEU A 337 -20.57 4.69 -14.57
N GLY A 338 -20.81 5.98 -14.35
CA GLY A 338 -20.23 6.77 -13.26
C GLY A 338 -20.18 6.11 -11.87
N ALA A 339 -19.31 6.60 -10.99
CA ALA A 339 -19.31 6.19 -9.60
C ALA A 339 -20.47 6.87 -8.86
N GLN A 340 -21.26 6.09 -8.13
CA GLN A 340 -22.33 6.63 -7.29
C GLN A 340 -21.71 7.26 -6.04
N ILE A 341 -22.17 8.47 -5.71
CA ILE A 341 -21.79 9.18 -4.50
C ILE A 341 -23.03 9.30 -3.63
N ARG A 342 -22.94 8.84 -2.38
CA ARG A 342 -23.99 8.97 -1.37
C ARG A 342 -23.54 10.01 -0.36
N THR A 343 -24.43 10.87 0.11
CA THR A 343 -24.15 11.77 1.23
C THR A 343 -25.33 11.77 2.21
N ASN A 344 -25.06 12.04 3.50
CA ASN A 344 -26.12 12.17 4.50
C ASN A 344 -26.63 13.63 4.63
N GLY A 345 -26.37 14.45 3.60
CA GLY A 345 -26.74 15.86 3.55
C GLY A 345 -27.84 16.12 2.51
N THR A 346 -28.76 17.04 2.82
CA THR A 346 -29.92 17.38 1.98
C THR A 346 -29.65 18.49 0.96
N SER A 347 -28.39 18.77 0.58
CA SER A 347 -28.12 19.88 -0.35
C SER A 347 -28.46 19.47 -1.79
N SER A 348 -29.17 20.36 -2.47
CA SER A 348 -29.66 20.20 -3.85
C SER A 348 -28.81 20.96 -4.88
N THR A 349 -27.65 21.48 -4.49
CA THR A 349 -26.88 22.48 -5.26
C THR A 349 -25.76 21.89 -6.14
N GLY A 350 -25.48 20.59 -5.97
CA GLY A 350 -24.39 19.88 -6.66
C GLY A 350 -23.09 19.87 -5.84
N ALA A 351 -22.15 19.02 -6.26
CA ALA A 351 -20.84 18.87 -5.65
C ALA A 351 -19.77 18.74 -6.75
N TYR A 352 -18.51 18.98 -6.38
CA TYR A 352 -17.37 18.89 -7.29
C TYR A 352 -16.43 17.77 -6.86
N ALA A 353 -15.92 17.02 -7.84
CA ALA A 353 -14.94 15.97 -7.62
C ALA A 353 -13.78 16.07 -8.61
N THR A 354 -12.57 15.96 -8.08
CA THR A 354 -11.37 15.71 -8.85
C THR A 354 -10.97 14.25 -8.64
N TYR A 355 -10.65 13.52 -9.71
CA TYR A 355 -10.37 12.09 -9.62
C TYR A 355 -9.64 11.52 -10.85
N ILE A 356 -9.11 10.30 -10.73
CA ILE A 356 -8.62 9.50 -11.86
C ILE A 356 -9.72 8.55 -12.30
N LYS A 357 -10.13 8.62 -13.57
CA LYS A 357 -11.20 7.80 -14.12
C LYS A 357 -10.75 6.43 -14.63
N GLY A 358 -11.62 5.43 -14.53
CA GLY A 358 -11.42 4.13 -15.17
C GLY A 358 -11.86 2.95 -14.31
N VAL A 359 -11.55 1.75 -14.77
CA VAL A 359 -11.83 0.50 -14.05
C VAL A 359 -10.55 -0.31 -13.85
N LEU A 360 -10.50 -1.15 -12.81
CA LEU A 360 -9.28 -1.86 -12.38
C LEU A 360 -8.60 -2.65 -13.51
N GLY A 361 -9.38 -3.21 -14.44
CA GLY A 361 -8.87 -4.00 -15.56
C GLY A 361 -8.14 -3.20 -16.63
N GLU A 362 -8.25 -1.87 -16.62
CA GLU A 362 -7.55 -0.99 -17.57
C GLU A 362 -6.14 -0.63 -17.11
N ILE A 363 -5.80 -0.87 -15.83
CA ILE A 363 -4.50 -0.48 -15.27
C ILE A 363 -3.40 -1.33 -15.91
N PRO A 364 -2.47 -0.71 -16.66
CA PRO A 364 -1.45 -1.46 -17.38
C PRO A 364 -0.33 -1.92 -16.44
N GLY A 365 0.27 -3.07 -16.77
CA GLY A 365 1.64 -3.40 -16.33
C GLY A 365 1.87 -3.45 -14.81
N LEU A 366 1.00 -4.12 -14.05
CA LEU A 366 1.19 -4.27 -12.60
C LEU A 366 2.47 -5.03 -12.25
N ALA A 367 3.27 -4.44 -11.36
CA ALA A 367 4.42 -5.09 -10.77
C ALA A 367 4.01 -6.18 -9.78
N LEU A 368 4.88 -7.18 -9.60
CA LEU A 368 4.71 -8.16 -8.54
C LEU A 368 5.12 -7.54 -7.20
N LEU A 369 4.35 -7.82 -6.15
CA LEU A 369 4.73 -7.47 -4.79
C LEU A 369 4.91 -8.74 -3.97
N GLU A 370 5.68 -8.62 -2.91
CA GLU A 370 5.85 -9.70 -1.95
C GLU A 370 4.48 -10.08 -1.36
N VAL A 371 4.24 -11.39 -1.22
CA VAL A 371 3.00 -11.91 -0.65
C VAL A 371 2.85 -11.44 0.79
N ARG A 372 1.61 -11.13 1.20
CA ARG A 372 1.34 -10.62 2.57
C ARG A 372 1.68 -11.67 3.62
N ASN A 373 1.91 -11.19 4.84
CA ASN A 373 2.18 -12.03 6.00
C ASN A 373 1.03 -13.01 6.28
N GLY A 374 1.37 -14.25 6.62
CA GLY A 374 0.43 -15.32 6.96
C GLY A 374 -0.33 -15.91 5.75
N ILE A 375 0.10 -15.65 4.51
CA ILE A 375 -0.43 -16.40 3.38
C ILE A 375 -0.03 -17.88 3.52
N ASP A 376 -1.02 -18.75 3.32
CA ASP A 376 -0.81 -20.18 3.20
C ASP A 376 -0.18 -20.51 1.85
N LEU A 377 1.07 -20.96 1.87
CA LEU A 377 1.83 -21.40 0.71
C LEU A 377 2.03 -22.92 0.69
N SER A 378 1.32 -23.69 1.53
CA SER A 378 1.51 -25.14 1.66
C SER A 378 1.18 -25.92 0.37
N GLY A 379 0.40 -25.30 -0.54
CA GLY A 379 0.16 -25.81 -1.88
C GLY A 379 1.36 -25.67 -2.84
N LEU A 380 2.34 -24.81 -2.52
CA LEU A 380 3.59 -24.64 -3.27
C LEU A 380 4.62 -25.68 -2.84
N THR A 381 4.33 -26.93 -3.17
CA THR A 381 5.30 -28.03 -3.06
C THR A 381 6.15 -28.10 -4.33
N ASN A 382 7.30 -28.76 -4.25
CA ASN A 382 8.23 -29.05 -5.32
C ASN A 382 8.61 -27.82 -6.16
N VAL A 383 8.91 -26.69 -5.49
CA VAL A 383 9.46 -25.49 -6.14
C VAL A 383 10.93 -25.75 -6.42
N ARG A 384 11.31 -25.82 -7.70
CA ARG A 384 12.70 -26.10 -8.07
C ARG A 384 13.61 -24.94 -7.72
N VAL A 385 14.71 -25.24 -7.03
CA VAL A 385 15.81 -24.32 -6.76
C VAL A 385 17.11 -24.82 -7.39
N GLU A 386 17.86 -23.89 -7.97
CA GLU A 386 19.19 -24.09 -8.53
C GLU A 386 20.17 -23.22 -7.75
N ILE A 387 21.18 -23.84 -7.12
CA ILE A 387 22.25 -23.16 -6.40
C ILE A 387 23.57 -23.47 -7.09
N ILE A 388 24.37 -22.45 -7.39
CA ILE A 388 25.74 -22.58 -7.86
C ILE A 388 26.64 -21.88 -6.86
N GLY A 389 27.66 -22.59 -6.37
CA GLY A 389 28.54 -22.08 -5.31
C GLY A 389 29.77 -22.95 -5.08
N GLU A 390 30.51 -22.64 -4.02
CA GLU A 390 31.73 -23.34 -3.57
C GLU A 390 31.50 -24.01 -2.21
#